data_AF-A0A7C1KUF8-F1
#
_entry.id   AF-A0A7C1KUF8-F1
#
_cell.length_a   1.000
_cell.length_b   1.000
_cell.length_c   1.000
_cell.angle_alpha   90.00
_cell.angle_beta   90.00
_cell.angle_gamma   90.00
#
_symmetry.space_group_name_H-M   'P 1'
#
loop_
_entity.id
_entity.type
_entity.pdbx_description
1 polymer ?
#
loop_
_entity_poly.entity_id
_entity_poly.type
_entity_poly.pdbx_seq_one_letter_code
_entity_poly.pdbx_strand_id
1 'polypeptide(L)' 'VGCGECVDICPAEVYTLVDEKSVAANIDECTECCSCVEVCPEEAIEHSSC' A
#
# COMPACT_ATOMS: atom_id res chain seq x y z
N VAL A 1 14.45 2.24 -1.01
CA VAL A 1 13.58 3.21 -1.71
C VAL A 1 12.30 2.47 -2.04
N GLY A 2 11.15 2.95 -1.60
CA GLY A 2 9.85 2.42 -1.98
C GLY A 2 9.48 2.92 -3.36
N CYS A 3 8.97 2.02 -4.22
CA CYS A 3 8.58 2.37 -5.59
C CYS A 3 7.34 3.27 -5.65
N GLY A 4 6.50 3.26 -4.61
CA GLY A 4 5.28 4.06 -4.54
C GLY A 4 4.06 3.45 -5.22
N GLU A 5 4.17 2.29 -5.88
CA GLU A 5 3.02 1.70 -6.60
C GLU A 5 1.82 1.38 -5.70
N CYS A 6 2.05 1.06 -4.42
CA CYS A 6 0.98 0.87 -3.44
C CYS A 6 0.18 2.16 -3.17
N VAL A 7 0.76 3.34 -3.38
CA VAL A 7 0.09 4.64 -3.26
C VAL A 7 -0.79 4.87 -4.50
N ASP A 8 -0.24 4.63 -5.70
CA ASP A 8 -0.95 4.85 -6.96
C ASP A 8 -2.13 3.88 -7.19
N ILE A 9 -1.97 2.60 -6.82
CA ILE A 9 -3.02 1.58 -7.06
C ILE A 9 -4.14 1.62 -6.01
N CYS A 10 -3.89 2.20 -4.83
CA CYS A 10 -4.83 2.10 -3.71
C CYS A 10 -6.04 3.01 -3.93
N PRO A 11 -7.24 2.48 -4.18
CA PRO A 11 -8.43 3.31 -4.46
C PRO A 11 -8.92 4.07 -3.23
N ALA A 12 -8.52 3.63 -2.03
CA ALA A 12 -8.86 4.25 -0.76
C ALA A 12 -7.76 5.21 -0.25
N GLU A 13 -6.71 5.44 -1.04
CA GLU A 13 -5.62 6.37 -0.69
C GLU A 13 -5.03 6.09 0.72
N VAL A 14 -4.90 4.81 1.06
CA VAL A 14 -4.41 4.33 2.37
C VAL A 14 -2.95 4.69 2.58
N TYR A 15 -2.15 4.58 1.51
CA TYR A 15 -0.71 4.79 1.56
C TYR A 15 -0.33 6.21 1.13
N THR A 16 0.73 6.74 1.70
CA THR A 16 1.37 7.98 1.27
C THR A 16 2.89 7.81 1.23
N LEU A 17 3.58 8.59 0.40
CA LEU A 17 5.04 8.50 0.27
C LEU A 17 5.71 9.57 1.15
N VAL A 18 6.46 9.13 2.17
CA VAL A 18 7.22 10.01 3.08
C VAL A 18 8.67 9.53 3.07
N ASP A 19 9.62 10.43 2.81
CA ASP A 19 11.06 10.12 2.76
C ASP A 19 11.37 8.87 1.89
N GLU A 20 10.77 8.82 0.68
CA GLU A 20 10.92 7.72 -0.28
C GLU A 20 10.48 6.35 0.26
N LYS A 21 9.58 6.33 1.26
CA LYS A 21 8.96 5.12 1.79
C LYS A 21 7.45 5.27 1.85
N SER A 22 6.74 4.20 1.49
CA SER A 22 5.29 4.13 1.65
C SER A 22 4.93 3.96 3.13
N VAL A 23 4.01 4.79 3.61
CA VAL A 23 3.45 4.75 4.97
C VAL A 23 1.93 4.61 4.86
N ALA A 24 1.34 3.66 5.58
CA ALA A 24 -0.11 3.53 5.66
C ALA A 24 -0.66 4.61 6.60
N ALA A 25 -1.10 5.74 6.03
CA ALA A 25 -1.60 6.88 6.77
C ALA A 25 -3.09 6.74 7.13
N ASN A 26 -3.88 6.10 6.25
CA ASN A 26 -5.33 5.95 6.41
C ASN A 26 -5.74 4.47 6.40
N ILE A 27 -5.09 3.64 7.22
CA ILE A 27 -5.34 2.19 7.24
C ILE A 27 -6.81 1.84 7.56
N ASP A 28 -7.50 2.69 8.31
CA ASP A 28 -8.93 2.54 8.63
C ASP A 28 -9.84 2.61 7.39
N GLU A 29 -9.39 3.23 6.30
CA GLU A 29 -10.14 3.30 5.03
C GLU A 29 -9.83 2.09 4.12
N CYS A 30 -8.98 1.16 4.55
CA CYS A 30 -8.64 -0.03 3.77
C CYS A 30 -9.88 -0.89 3.52
N THR A 31 -10.20 -1.12 2.24
CA THR A 31 -11.34 -1.96 1.83
C THR A 31 -10.93 -3.42 1.56
N GLU A 32 -9.75 -3.84 2.00
CA GLU A 32 -9.23 -5.21 1.85
C GLU A 32 -9.24 -5.71 0.39
N CYS A 33 -8.96 -4.82 -0.57
CA CYS A 33 -8.96 -5.17 -2.00
C CYS A 33 -7.73 -5.96 -2.46
N CYS A 34 -6.73 -6.15 -1.59
CA CYS A 34 -5.45 -6.83 -1.84
C CYS A 34 -4.55 -6.26 -2.97
N SER A 35 -4.97 -5.22 -3.71
CA SER A 35 -4.21 -4.71 -4.87
C SER A 35 -2.81 -4.20 -4.51
N CYS A 36 -2.63 -3.63 -3.31
CA CYS A 36 -1.32 -3.16 -2.85
C CYS A 36 -0.32 -4.30 -2.59
N VAL A 37 -0.80 -5.48 -2.19
CA VAL A 37 0.03 -6.67 -1.98
C VAL A 37 0.46 -7.24 -3.33
N GLU A 38 -0.47 -7.39 -4.26
CA GLU A 38 -0.22 -7.96 -5.58
C GLU A 38 0.73 -7.11 -6.44
N VAL A 39 0.63 -5.79 -6.36
CA VAL A 39 1.48 -4.89 -7.16
C VAL A 39 2.89 -4.74 -6.58
N CYS A 40 3.11 -5.05 -5.29
CA CYS A 40 4.37 -4.75 -4.64
C CYS A 40 5.47 -5.73 -5.10
N PRO A 41 6.47 -5.29 -5.88
CA PRO A 41 7.50 -6.19 -6.42
C PRO A 41 8.45 -6.73 -5.35
N GLU A 42 8.53 -6.03 -4.21
CA GLU A 42 9.37 -6.39 -3.07
C GLU A 42 8.60 -7.18 -2.01
N GLU A 43 7.31 -7.48 -2.26
CA GLU A 43 6.41 -8.19 -1.32
C GLU A 43 6.44 -7.56 0.10
N ALA A 44 6.61 -6.24 0.16
CA ALA A 44 6.84 -5.52 1.41
C ALA A 44 5.56 -5.26 2.22
N ILE A 45 4.40 -5.64 1.69
CA ILE A 45 3.09 -5.41 2.28
C ILE A 45 2.45 -6.77 2.52
N GLU A 46 2.07 -7.03 3.77
CA GLU A 46 1.34 -8.22 4.19
C GLU A 46 0.04 -7.76 4.87
N HIS A 47 -1.07 -8.40 4.54
CA HIS A 47 -2.38 -8.13 5.14
C HIS A 47 -3.04 -9.46 5.40
N SER A 48 -3.58 -9.73 6.60
CA SER A 48 -4.13 -11.05 7.00
C SER A 48 -5.26 -11.63 6.12
N SER A 49 -5.76 -10.85 5.17
CA SER A 49 -6.84 -11.21 4.24
C SER A 49 -6.29 -11.66 2.88
N CYS A 50 -4.97 -11.51 2.70
CA CYS A 50 -4.13 -11.93 1.60
C CYS A 50 -2.84 -12.56 2.22
#